data_AF-A0A662GBV8-F1
#
_entry.id   AF-A0A662GBV8-F1
#
_cell.length_a   1.000
_cell.length_b   1.000
_cell.length_c   1.000
_cell.angle_alpha   90.00
_cell.angle_beta   90.00
_cell.angle_gamma   90.00
#
_symmetry.space_group_name_H-M   'P 1'
#
loop_
_entity.id
_entity.type
_entity.pdbx_description
1 polymer ?
#
loop_
_entity_poly.entity_id
_entity_poly.type
_entity_poly.pdbx_seq_one_letter_code
_entity_poly.pdbx_strand_id
1 'polypeptide(L)'
;MSLHEIRTVDIFGEILHRNYGDKVNELIARLESIEELALAVDDVCDGVSGVEVARKLVNSLLNLLNFDRKILEIISREGERIFEENAKIHAIAKEIEKASSITSILAYLIEGYSARAALAELYSKLSKAFGFTVDEFEIKNIVAAYFVIDDLRDLDEDLKNGSPNLVVALSKNTFLNFRMKRVLLEMVFLHFLEEVSDKTVISGLISTYKTYEEKVFAKKEKKVGDRAGERAVPLLMSKS
;
A
#
# COMPACT_ATOMS: atom_id res chain seq x y z
N MET A 1 -11.40 13.54 -4.49
CA MET A 1 -10.12 13.17 -5.12
C MET A 1 -9.07 13.27 -4.03
N SER A 2 -8.66 12.13 -3.47
CA SER A 2 -7.58 12.04 -2.49
C SER A 2 -6.30 12.58 -3.14
N LEU A 3 -5.66 13.55 -2.48
CA LEU A 3 -4.36 14.05 -2.91
C LEU A 3 -3.31 13.08 -2.34
N HIS A 4 -2.69 12.31 -3.24
CA HIS A 4 -1.47 11.51 -3.05
C HIS A 4 -1.58 10.07 -2.56
N GLU A 5 -2.52 9.24 -3.02
CA GLU A 5 -2.34 7.78 -2.93
C GLU A 5 -1.07 7.38 -3.71
N ILE A 6 -0.14 6.64 -3.09
CA ILE A 6 1.04 6.15 -3.81
C ILE A 6 0.59 5.06 -4.77
N ARG A 7 0.82 5.29 -6.05
CA ARG A 7 0.50 4.33 -7.10
C ARG A 7 1.66 3.37 -7.34
N THR A 8 1.34 2.12 -7.66
CA THR A 8 2.34 1.14 -8.11
C THR A 8 3.07 1.65 -9.35
N VAL A 9 2.36 2.31 -10.27
CA VAL A 9 2.98 2.83 -11.50
C VAL A 9 4.00 3.92 -11.23
N ASP A 10 3.80 4.76 -10.20
CA ASP A 10 4.71 5.84 -9.86
C ASP A 10 6.05 5.27 -9.38
N ILE A 11 5.99 4.33 -8.43
CA ILE A 11 7.17 3.64 -7.89
C ILE A 11 7.91 2.88 -9.00
N PHE A 12 7.16 2.11 -9.81
CA PHE A 12 7.73 1.31 -10.88
C PHE A 12 8.34 2.20 -11.98
N GLY A 13 7.66 3.30 -12.30
CA GLY A 13 8.07 4.30 -13.28
C GLY A 13 9.37 4.98 -12.88
N GLU A 14 9.54 5.39 -11.61
CA GLU A 14 10.79 5.95 -11.11
C GLU A 14 11.97 4.99 -11.28
N ILE A 15 11.78 3.70 -11.02
CA ILE A 15 12.81 2.67 -11.15
C ILE A 15 13.15 2.43 -12.62
N LEU A 16 12.14 2.33 -13.50
CA LEU A 16 12.35 2.25 -14.93
C LEU A 16 13.11 3.48 -15.47
N HIS A 17 12.72 4.69 -15.06
CA HIS A 17 13.36 5.93 -15.46
C HIS A 17 14.82 5.98 -15.03
N ARG A 18 15.13 5.58 -13.79
CA ARG A 18 16.51 5.51 -13.30
C ARG A 18 17.39 4.61 -14.17
N ASN A 19 16.84 3.48 -14.63
CA ASN A 19 17.60 2.48 -15.37
C ASN A 19 17.67 2.74 -16.89
N TYR A 20 16.64 3.37 -17.46
CA TYR A 20 16.44 3.42 -18.92
C TYR A 20 16.19 4.84 -19.47
N GLY A 21 16.05 5.85 -18.62
CA GLY A 21 15.76 7.23 -19.00
C GLY A 21 14.39 7.38 -19.69
N ASP A 22 14.25 8.40 -20.54
CA ASP A 22 12.95 8.77 -21.15
C ASP A 22 12.38 7.73 -22.14
N LYS A 23 13.13 6.68 -22.46
CA LYS A 23 12.70 5.60 -23.37
C LYS A 23 11.51 4.81 -22.83
N VAL A 24 11.26 4.88 -21.52
CA VAL A 24 10.17 4.14 -20.86
C VAL A 24 8.86 4.91 -20.79
N ASN A 25 8.82 6.19 -21.18
CA ASN A 25 7.64 7.03 -21.05
C ASN A 25 6.38 6.43 -21.69
N GLU A 26 6.51 5.88 -22.90
CA GLU A 26 5.37 5.26 -23.59
C GLU A 26 4.87 4.01 -22.84
N LEU A 27 5.80 3.23 -22.27
CA LEU A 27 5.42 2.08 -21.45
C LEU A 27 4.71 2.54 -20.18
N ILE A 28 5.26 3.53 -19.47
CA ILE A 28 4.68 4.05 -18.22
C ILE A 28 3.25 4.56 -18.46
N ALA A 29 3.01 5.34 -19.50
CA ALA A 29 1.66 5.81 -19.86
C ALA A 29 0.67 4.65 -20.10
N ARG A 30 1.15 3.52 -20.63
CA ARG A 30 0.33 2.31 -20.78
C ARG A 30 0.10 1.62 -19.43
N LEU A 31 1.10 1.55 -18.57
CA LEU A 31 0.97 0.98 -17.22
C LEU A 31 -0.02 1.79 -16.37
N GLU A 32 -0.04 3.12 -16.51
CA GLU A 32 -1.03 4.00 -15.86
C GLU A 32 -2.46 3.58 -16.21
N SER A 33 -2.74 3.35 -17.49
CA SER A 33 -4.07 2.90 -17.93
C SER A 33 -4.45 1.52 -17.40
N ILE A 34 -3.46 0.63 -17.18
CA ILE A 34 -3.68 -0.69 -16.56
C ILE A 34 -3.99 -0.52 -15.07
N GLU A 35 -3.32 0.41 -14.39
CA GLU A 35 -3.60 0.68 -12.99
C GLU A 35 -4.99 1.28 -12.79
N GLU A 36 -5.44 2.16 -13.69
CA GLU A 36 -6.82 2.67 -13.65
C GLU A 36 -7.86 1.55 -13.80
N LEU A 37 -7.52 0.44 -14.48
CA LEU A 37 -8.36 -0.76 -14.45
C LEU A 37 -8.30 -1.45 -13.08
N ALA A 38 -7.10 -1.64 -12.52
CA ALA A 38 -6.91 -2.27 -11.22
C ALA A 38 -7.70 -1.54 -10.11
N LEU A 39 -7.56 -0.21 -10.04
CA LEU A 39 -8.27 0.66 -9.11
C LEU A 39 -9.79 0.59 -9.31
N ALA A 40 -10.25 0.54 -10.55
CA ALA A 40 -11.68 0.39 -10.83
C ALA A 40 -12.23 -0.98 -10.41
N VAL A 41 -11.42 -2.04 -10.43
CA VAL A 41 -11.78 -3.36 -9.87
C VAL A 41 -11.81 -3.30 -8.34
N ASP A 42 -10.82 -2.64 -7.72
CA ASP A 42 -10.77 -2.46 -6.27
C ASP A 42 -11.96 -1.65 -5.74
N ASP A 43 -12.37 -0.59 -6.44
CA ASP A 43 -13.59 0.19 -6.14
C ASP A 43 -14.86 -0.69 -6.09
N VAL A 44 -14.95 -1.76 -6.90
CA VAL A 44 -16.06 -2.74 -6.84
C VAL A 44 -16.02 -3.47 -5.49
N CYS A 45 -14.83 -3.88 -5.07
CA CYS A 45 -14.61 -4.60 -3.82
C CYS A 45 -14.89 -3.72 -2.58
N ASP A 46 -14.63 -2.42 -2.68
CA ASP A 46 -14.94 -1.41 -1.67
C ASP A 46 -16.43 -1.07 -1.54
N GLY A 47 -17.28 -1.57 -2.45
CA GLY A 47 -18.72 -1.30 -2.43
C GLY A 47 -19.06 0.15 -2.82
N VAL A 48 -18.19 0.80 -3.60
CA VAL A 48 -18.45 2.12 -4.19
C VAL A 48 -19.66 2.06 -5.12
N SER A 49 -20.36 3.18 -5.30
CA SER A 49 -21.58 3.29 -6.11
C SER A 49 -21.46 2.65 -7.50
N GLY A 50 -22.30 1.66 -7.78
CA GLY A 50 -22.19 0.82 -8.98
C GLY A 50 -22.21 1.56 -10.33
N VAL A 51 -22.84 2.74 -10.42
CA VAL A 51 -22.86 3.53 -11.66
C VAL A 51 -21.52 4.23 -11.91
N GLU A 52 -20.87 4.72 -10.86
CA GLU A 52 -19.57 5.38 -10.94
C GLU A 52 -18.48 4.37 -11.28
N VAL A 53 -18.49 3.22 -10.59
CA VAL A 53 -17.56 2.12 -10.83
C VAL A 53 -17.73 1.55 -12.23
N ALA A 54 -18.97 1.32 -12.69
CA ALA A 54 -19.23 0.87 -14.05
C ALA A 54 -18.69 1.86 -15.11
N ARG A 55 -18.82 3.18 -14.88
CA ARG A 55 -18.27 4.18 -15.80
C ARG A 55 -16.74 4.15 -15.83
N LYS A 56 -16.08 4.03 -14.68
CA LYS A 56 -14.62 3.91 -14.60
C LYS A 56 -14.15 2.65 -15.33
N LEU A 57 -14.76 1.49 -15.05
CA LEU A 57 -14.45 0.22 -15.72
C LEU A 57 -14.59 0.33 -17.24
N VAL A 58 -15.69 0.88 -17.74
CA VAL A 58 -15.89 1.07 -19.19
C VAL A 58 -14.80 1.96 -19.78
N ASN A 59 -14.45 3.07 -19.14
CA ASN A 59 -13.40 3.96 -19.62
C ASN A 59 -12.03 3.29 -19.62
N SER A 60 -11.67 2.58 -18.55
CA SER A 60 -10.41 1.83 -18.45
C SER A 60 -10.33 0.75 -19.54
N LEU A 61 -11.42 0.02 -19.78
CA LEU A 61 -11.50 -0.97 -20.86
C LEU A 61 -11.36 -0.34 -22.25
N LEU A 62 -12.02 0.79 -22.50
CA LEU A 62 -11.89 1.51 -23.77
C LEU A 62 -10.44 1.96 -24.03
N ASN A 63 -9.74 2.41 -22.99
CA ASN A 63 -8.32 2.76 -23.11
C ASN A 63 -7.46 1.55 -23.46
N LEU A 64 -7.72 0.40 -22.82
CA LEU A 64 -7.00 -0.85 -23.10
C LEU A 64 -7.23 -1.36 -24.53
N LEU A 65 -8.39 -1.11 -25.15
CA LEU A 65 -8.64 -1.52 -26.54
C LEU A 65 -7.68 -0.86 -27.55
N ASN A 66 -7.04 0.25 -27.18
CA ASN A 66 -6.02 0.91 -28.01
C ASN A 66 -4.63 0.27 -27.88
N PHE A 67 -4.46 -0.74 -27.02
CA PHE A 67 -3.17 -1.37 -26.80
C PHE A 67 -2.83 -2.39 -27.89
N ASP A 68 -1.52 -2.55 -28.11
CA ASP A 68 -1.03 -3.57 -29.01
C ASP A 68 -1.47 -4.96 -28.52
N ARG A 69 -1.78 -5.85 -29.48
CA ARG A 69 -2.19 -7.24 -29.21
C ARG A 69 -1.27 -7.94 -28.20
N LYS A 70 0.04 -7.71 -28.28
CA LYS A 70 1.03 -8.31 -27.38
C LYS A 70 0.82 -7.92 -25.91
N ILE A 71 0.42 -6.68 -25.62
CA ILE A 71 0.10 -6.24 -24.25
C ILE A 71 -1.17 -6.92 -23.78
N LEU A 72 -2.22 -6.91 -24.61
CA LEU A 72 -3.49 -7.53 -24.29
C LEU A 72 -3.36 -9.03 -24.03
N GLU A 73 -2.50 -9.74 -24.77
CA GLU A 73 -2.20 -11.15 -24.53
C GLU A 73 -1.52 -11.38 -23.16
N ILE A 74 -0.61 -10.49 -22.74
CA ILE A 74 0.03 -10.58 -21.42
C ILE A 74 -0.99 -10.31 -20.31
N ILE A 75 -1.79 -9.24 -20.44
CA ILE A 75 -2.84 -8.89 -19.46
C ILE A 75 -3.86 -10.03 -19.38
N SER A 76 -4.31 -10.58 -20.50
CA SER A 76 -5.30 -11.66 -20.50
C SER A 76 -4.77 -12.94 -19.86
N ARG A 77 -3.47 -13.21 -19.94
CA ARG A 77 -2.87 -14.42 -19.37
C ARG A 77 -2.59 -14.29 -17.86
N GLU A 78 -2.14 -13.12 -17.43
CA GLU A 78 -1.63 -12.90 -16.06
C GLU A 78 -2.59 -12.07 -15.19
N GLY A 79 -3.39 -11.21 -15.82
CA GLY A 79 -4.15 -10.14 -15.17
C GLY A 79 -5.22 -10.67 -14.23
N GLU A 80 -6.01 -11.67 -14.62
CA GLU A 80 -7.07 -12.25 -13.76
C GLU A 80 -6.52 -12.63 -12.37
N ARG A 81 -5.50 -13.48 -12.34
CA ARG A 81 -4.84 -13.90 -11.10
C ARG A 81 -4.25 -12.71 -10.31
N ILE A 82 -3.66 -11.74 -11.00
CA ILE A 82 -3.01 -10.58 -10.36
C ILE A 82 -4.04 -9.63 -9.74
N PHE A 83 -5.15 -9.35 -10.44
CA PHE A 83 -6.23 -8.53 -9.93
C PHE A 83 -6.96 -9.22 -8.77
N GLU A 84 -7.18 -10.54 -8.86
CA GLU A 84 -7.70 -11.32 -7.74
C GLU A 84 -6.78 -11.28 -6.52
N GLU A 85 -5.47 -11.42 -6.73
CA GLU A 85 -4.48 -11.32 -5.65
C GLU A 85 -4.54 -9.95 -4.99
N ASN A 86 -4.55 -8.87 -5.78
CA ASN A 86 -4.62 -7.50 -5.28
C ASN A 86 -5.89 -7.24 -4.46
N ALA A 87 -7.04 -7.75 -4.91
CA ALA A 87 -8.33 -7.60 -4.23
C ALA A 87 -8.43 -8.36 -2.89
N LYS A 88 -7.52 -9.31 -2.59
CA LYS A 88 -7.52 -10.04 -1.30
C LYS A 88 -7.25 -9.14 -0.10
N ILE A 89 -6.70 -7.94 -0.32
CA ILE A 89 -6.32 -7.01 0.74
C ILE A 89 -7.46 -6.75 1.74
N HIS A 90 -8.69 -6.64 1.25
CA HIS A 90 -9.91 -6.43 2.04
C HIS A 90 -10.21 -7.57 3.01
N ALA A 91 -10.02 -8.81 2.56
CA ALA A 91 -10.20 -10.00 3.39
C ALA A 91 -9.08 -10.09 4.43
N ILE A 92 -7.84 -9.88 4.01
CA ILE A 92 -6.65 -9.91 4.89
C ILE A 92 -6.76 -8.87 6.00
N ALA A 93 -7.20 -7.64 5.68
CA ALA A 93 -7.43 -6.59 6.66
C ALA A 93 -8.40 -7.05 7.77
N LYS A 94 -9.50 -7.72 7.42
CA LYS A 94 -10.45 -8.28 8.40
C LYS A 94 -9.84 -9.40 9.25
N GLU A 95 -8.96 -10.21 8.69
CA GLU A 95 -8.26 -11.26 9.44
C GLU A 95 -7.25 -10.65 10.43
N ILE A 96 -6.56 -9.57 10.07
CA ILE A 96 -5.69 -8.82 11.00
C ILE A 96 -6.49 -8.28 12.19
N GLU A 97 -7.69 -7.72 11.96
CA GLU A 97 -8.54 -7.20 13.05
C GLU A 97 -8.91 -8.29 14.07
N LYS A 98 -9.11 -9.53 13.62
CA LYS A 98 -9.59 -10.67 14.44
C LYS A 98 -8.49 -11.56 14.99
N ALA A 99 -7.30 -11.53 14.40
CA ALA A 99 -6.23 -12.45 14.74
C ALA A 99 -5.79 -12.32 16.21
N SER A 100 -5.57 -13.48 16.85
CA SER A 100 -5.26 -13.61 18.27
C SER A 100 -3.85 -14.12 18.53
N SER A 101 -2.96 -14.06 17.54
CA SER A 101 -1.57 -14.46 17.66
C SER A 101 -0.64 -13.48 16.94
N ILE A 102 0.54 -13.24 17.51
CA ILE A 102 1.56 -12.36 16.92
C ILE A 102 1.98 -12.89 15.53
N THR A 103 2.21 -14.20 15.44
CA THR A 103 2.68 -14.84 14.21
C THR A 103 1.65 -14.75 13.08
N SER A 104 0.35 -14.96 13.39
CA SER A 104 -0.72 -14.80 12.40
C SER A 104 -0.82 -13.36 11.93
N ILE A 105 -0.75 -12.39 12.85
CA ILE A 105 -0.81 -10.96 12.49
C ILE A 105 0.38 -10.58 11.59
N LEU A 106 1.59 -11.05 11.92
CA LEU A 106 2.77 -10.81 11.10
C LEU A 106 2.61 -11.41 9.70
N ALA A 107 2.14 -12.66 9.61
CA ALA A 107 1.91 -13.33 8.34
C ALA A 107 0.88 -12.59 7.48
N TYR A 108 -0.25 -12.19 8.06
CA TYR A 108 -1.26 -11.42 7.33
C TYR A 108 -0.79 -10.04 6.90
N LEU A 109 0.05 -9.36 7.69
CA LEU A 109 0.63 -8.09 7.25
C LEU A 109 1.55 -8.29 6.04
N ILE A 110 2.42 -9.30 6.06
CA ILE A 110 3.30 -9.63 4.92
C ILE A 110 2.47 -10.01 3.69
N GLU A 111 1.47 -10.87 3.86
CA GLU A 111 0.56 -11.30 2.79
C GLU A 111 -0.20 -10.11 2.20
N GLY A 112 -0.73 -9.22 3.03
CA GLY A 112 -1.49 -8.06 2.59
C GLY A 112 -0.66 -7.07 1.76
N TYR A 113 0.53 -6.70 2.22
CA TYR A 113 1.39 -5.81 1.42
C TYR A 113 1.93 -6.49 0.16
N SER A 114 2.15 -7.81 0.20
CA SER A 114 2.51 -8.58 -1.01
C SER A 114 1.38 -8.60 -2.03
N ALA A 115 0.13 -8.73 -1.58
CA ALA A 115 -1.06 -8.65 -2.41
C ALA A 115 -1.22 -7.26 -3.04
N ARG A 116 -1.04 -6.18 -2.26
CA ARG A 116 -1.03 -4.81 -2.81
C ARG A 116 0.06 -4.62 -3.88
N ALA A 117 1.23 -5.21 -3.68
CA ALA A 117 2.34 -5.16 -4.63
C ALA A 117 2.20 -6.11 -5.84
N ALA A 118 1.14 -6.91 -5.94
CA ALA A 118 0.97 -7.89 -7.01
C ALA A 118 0.98 -7.26 -8.42
N LEU A 119 0.53 -6.02 -8.55
CA LEU A 119 0.49 -5.32 -9.84
C LEU A 119 1.90 -5.06 -10.42
N ALA A 120 2.92 -4.95 -9.58
CA ALA A 120 4.32 -4.82 -10.01
C ALA A 120 4.82 -6.06 -10.78
N GLU A 121 4.23 -7.23 -10.52
CA GLU A 121 4.49 -8.44 -11.31
C GLU A 121 4.05 -8.26 -12.78
N LEU A 122 2.83 -7.76 -12.98
CA LEU A 122 2.31 -7.50 -14.33
C LEU A 122 3.20 -6.50 -15.07
N TYR A 123 3.61 -5.46 -14.36
CA TYR A 123 4.47 -4.41 -14.91
C TYR A 123 5.85 -4.94 -15.29
N SER A 124 6.46 -5.80 -14.47
CA SER A 124 7.72 -6.47 -14.79
C SER A 124 7.61 -7.34 -16.05
N LYS A 125 6.50 -8.09 -16.20
CA LYS A 125 6.27 -8.92 -17.39
C LYS A 125 6.10 -8.08 -18.65
N LEU A 126 5.36 -6.97 -18.55
CA LEU A 126 5.18 -6.02 -19.64
C LEU A 126 6.51 -5.34 -19.98
N SER A 127 7.22 -4.78 -19.00
CA SER A 127 8.48 -4.08 -19.22
C SER A 127 9.50 -4.98 -19.91
N LYS A 128 9.63 -6.24 -19.46
CA LYS A 128 10.49 -7.25 -20.08
C LYS A 128 10.10 -7.52 -21.53
N ALA A 129 8.81 -7.59 -21.83
CA ALA A 129 8.31 -7.79 -23.19
C ALA A 129 8.68 -6.63 -24.14
N PHE A 130 8.94 -5.44 -23.61
CA PHE A 130 9.39 -4.25 -24.35
C PHE A 130 10.90 -3.98 -24.24
N GLY A 131 11.68 -4.91 -23.66
CA GLY A 131 13.14 -4.80 -23.56
C GLY A 131 13.66 -4.05 -22.33
N PHE A 132 12.80 -3.74 -21.37
CA PHE A 132 13.14 -3.09 -20.11
C PHE A 132 13.08 -4.10 -18.97
N THR A 133 14.21 -4.69 -18.61
CA THR A 133 14.26 -5.74 -17.60
C THR A 133 14.40 -5.14 -16.21
N VAL A 134 13.50 -5.53 -15.31
CA VAL A 134 13.56 -5.23 -13.89
C VAL A 134 13.48 -6.57 -13.16
N ASP A 135 14.20 -6.70 -12.04
CA ASP A 135 14.04 -7.87 -11.18
C ASP A 135 12.64 -7.84 -10.56
N GLU A 136 11.81 -8.82 -10.93
CA GLU A 136 10.42 -8.92 -10.47
C GLU A 136 10.32 -9.09 -8.95
N PHE A 137 11.27 -9.78 -8.34
CA PHE A 137 11.26 -10.02 -6.90
C PHE A 137 11.64 -8.74 -6.15
N GLU A 138 12.72 -8.08 -6.58
CA GLU A 138 13.17 -6.83 -5.99
C GLU A 138 12.11 -5.72 -6.11
N ILE A 139 11.46 -5.58 -7.28
CA ILE A 139 10.48 -4.51 -7.48
C ILE A 139 9.21 -4.71 -6.65
N LYS A 140 8.74 -5.96 -6.50
CA LYS A 140 7.57 -6.25 -5.64
C LYS A 140 7.86 -5.89 -4.19
N ASN A 141 9.07 -6.19 -3.72
CA ASN A 141 9.51 -5.87 -2.37
C ASN A 141 9.64 -4.35 -2.15
N ILE A 142 10.19 -3.60 -3.12
CA ILE A 142 10.23 -2.14 -3.05
C ILE A 142 8.82 -1.55 -3.01
N VAL A 143 7.92 -2.02 -3.88
CA VAL A 143 6.52 -1.55 -3.92
C VAL A 143 5.79 -1.87 -2.62
N ALA A 144 5.94 -3.08 -2.08
CA ALA A 144 5.36 -3.46 -0.80
C ALA A 144 5.85 -2.57 0.34
N ALA A 145 7.16 -2.27 0.40
CA ALA A 145 7.74 -1.37 1.39
C ALA A 145 7.17 0.06 1.28
N TYR A 146 6.95 0.57 0.06
CA TYR A 146 6.27 1.83 -0.15
C TYR A 146 4.82 1.81 0.34
N PHE A 147 4.08 0.72 0.17
CA PHE A 147 2.72 0.62 0.71
C PHE A 147 2.66 0.61 2.24
N VAL A 148 3.70 0.11 2.93
CA VAL A 148 3.80 0.30 4.40
C VAL A 148 3.93 1.77 4.76
N ILE A 149 4.70 2.53 3.98
CA ILE A 149 4.91 3.98 4.17
C ILE A 149 3.62 4.75 3.86
N ASP A 150 2.95 4.39 2.77
CA ASP A 150 1.65 4.92 2.34
C ASP A 150 0.60 4.82 3.46
N ASP A 151 0.43 3.60 4.02
CA ASP A 151 -0.51 3.36 5.11
C ASP A 151 -0.20 4.18 6.37
N LEU A 152 1.08 4.46 6.64
CA LEU A 152 1.51 5.32 7.75
C LEU A 152 1.27 6.80 7.45
N ARG A 153 1.45 7.24 6.20
CA ARG A 153 1.23 8.62 5.78
C ARG A 153 -0.25 8.99 5.86
N ASP A 154 -1.12 8.12 5.36
CA ASP A 154 -2.53 8.42 5.11
C ASP A 154 -3.47 7.95 6.22
N LEU A 155 -2.90 7.43 7.32
CA LEU A 155 -3.62 6.88 8.46
C LEU A 155 -4.79 7.75 8.95
N ASP A 156 -4.61 9.07 9.06
CA ASP A 156 -5.66 9.99 9.57
C ASP A 156 -6.83 10.17 8.57
N GLU A 157 -6.58 9.99 7.28
CA GLU A 157 -7.59 10.09 6.21
C GLU A 157 -8.32 8.75 6.01
N ASP A 158 -7.58 7.65 5.99
CA ASP A 158 -8.15 6.31 5.81
C ASP A 158 -9.02 5.88 6.99
N LEU A 159 -8.69 6.34 8.20
CA LEU A 159 -9.56 6.19 9.36
C LEU A 159 -10.95 6.81 9.17
N LYS A 160 -11.09 7.81 8.30
CA LYS A 160 -12.38 8.48 8.02
C LYS A 160 -13.11 7.83 6.85
N ASN A 161 -12.38 7.38 5.84
CA ASN A 161 -12.95 6.96 4.56
C ASN A 161 -13.18 5.43 4.48
N GLY A 162 -12.55 4.64 5.34
CA GLY A 162 -12.78 3.19 5.41
C GLY A 162 -11.99 2.36 4.39
N SER A 163 -11.06 2.98 3.67
CA SER A 163 -10.17 2.33 2.70
C SER A 163 -9.34 1.21 3.34
N PRO A 164 -8.92 0.19 2.55
CA PRO A 164 -8.16 -0.97 3.03
C PRO A 164 -6.73 -0.60 3.43
N ASN A 165 -6.58 -0.02 4.61
CA ASN A 165 -5.30 0.32 5.23
C ASN A 165 -4.95 -0.72 6.32
N LEU A 166 -3.80 -1.39 6.17
CA LEU A 166 -3.38 -2.46 7.08
C LEU A 166 -2.92 -1.94 8.44
N VAL A 167 -2.39 -0.72 8.50
CA VAL A 167 -2.10 -0.03 9.76
C VAL A 167 -3.40 0.27 10.52
N VAL A 168 -4.48 0.64 9.83
CA VAL A 168 -5.81 0.83 10.42
C VAL A 168 -6.34 -0.50 10.96
N ALA A 169 -6.31 -1.58 10.17
CA ALA A 169 -6.71 -2.91 10.61
C ALA A 169 -5.94 -3.37 11.86
N LEU A 170 -4.61 -3.22 11.84
CA LEU A 170 -3.75 -3.50 12.97
C LEU A 170 -4.09 -2.62 14.19
N SER A 171 -4.46 -1.37 13.97
CA SER A 171 -4.84 -0.45 15.05
C SER A 171 -6.10 -0.90 15.79
N LYS A 172 -7.05 -1.53 15.09
CA LYS A 172 -8.31 -2.07 15.64
C LYS A 172 -8.14 -3.42 16.34
N ASN A 173 -7.11 -4.19 16.00
CA ASN A 173 -6.81 -5.45 16.68
C ASN A 173 -6.63 -5.24 18.20
N THR A 174 -7.40 -5.94 19.03
CA THR A 174 -7.39 -5.77 20.49
C THR A 174 -6.40 -6.67 21.23
N PHE A 175 -5.87 -7.70 20.56
CA PHE A 175 -4.91 -8.64 21.14
C PHE A 175 -3.55 -7.97 21.39
N LEU A 176 -3.12 -7.09 20.49
CA LEU A 176 -1.84 -6.40 20.59
C LEU A 176 -1.96 -5.07 21.33
N ASN A 177 -1.00 -4.81 22.22
CA ASN A 177 -0.77 -3.46 22.72
C ASN A 177 -0.08 -2.59 21.65
N PHE A 178 -0.07 -1.28 21.90
CA PHE A 178 0.47 -0.31 20.96
C PHE A 178 1.94 -0.53 20.59
N ARG A 179 2.79 -0.92 21.55
CA ARG A 179 4.21 -1.16 21.31
C ARG A 179 4.43 -2.37 20.41
N MET A 180 3.64 -3.42 20.57
CA MET A 180 3.72 -4.60 19.72
C MET A 180 3.28 -4.31 18.29
N LYS A 181 2.23 -3.48 18.10
CA LYS A 181 1.80 -3.03 16.77
C LYS A 181 2.91 -2.31 16.03
N ARG A 182 3.61 -1.40 16.73
CA ARG A 182 4.78 -0.69 16.19
C ARG A 182 5.87 -1.65 15.73
N VAL A 183 6.27 -2.57 16.60
CA VAL A 183 7.33 -3.56 16.29
C VAL A 183 6.94 -4.43 15.10
N LEU A 184 5.68 -4.87 15.01
CA LEU A 184 5.23 -5.68 13.87
C LEU A 184 5.31 -4.91 12.55
N LEU A 185 4.89 -3.64 12.52
CA LEU A 185 5.01 -2.82 11.32
C LEU A 185 6.47 -2.63 10.90
N GLU A 186 7.37 -2.44 11.86
CA GLU A 186 8.80 -2.33 11.60
C GLU A 186 9.37 -3.65 11.08
N MET A 187 8.99 -4.79 11.66
CA MET A 187 9.40 -6.11 11.19
C MET A 187 8.95 -6.37 9.75
N VAL A 188 7.69 -6.05 9.41
CA VAL A 188 7.17 -6.22 8.05
C VAL A 188 7.86 -5.29 7.06
N PHE A 189 8.08 -4.03 7.44
CA PHE A 189 8.82 -3.10 6.60
C PHE A 189 10.24 -3.60 6.31
N LEU A 190 10.97 -4.04 7.35
CA LEU A 190 12.32 -4.57 7.20
C LEU A 190 12.36 -5.90 6.42
N HIS A 191 11.34 -6.74 6.55
CA HIS A 191 11.22 -7.98 5.78
C HIS A 191 11.25 -7.72 4.27
N PHE A 192 10.54 -6.70 3.79
CA PHE A 192 10.58 -6.33 2.37
C PHE A 192 11.91 -5.71 1.94
N LEU A 193 12.72 -5.17 2.85
CA LEU A 193 14.02 -4.60 2.50
C LEU A 193 15.16 -5.63 2.47
N GLU A 194 14.97 -6.80 3.09
CA GLU A 194 16.01 -7.86 3.18
C GLU A 194 16.51 -8.29 1.79
N GLU A 195 15.61 -8.28 0.82
CA GLU A 195 15.82 -8.79 -0.53
C GLU A 195 16.02 -7.68 -1.58
N VAL A 196 16.23 -6.44 -1.14
CA VAL A 196 16.54 -5.30 -2.03
C VAL A 196 18.05 -5.10 -2.10
N SER A 197 18.59 -5.04 -3.32
CA SER A 197 20.03 -4.93 -3.56
C SER A 197 20.52 -3.49 -3.56
N ASP A 198 19.70 -2.54 -4.03
CA ASP A 198 20.05 -1.12 -4.09
C ASP A 198 20.02 -0.47 -2.70
N LYS A 199 21.20 -0.30 -2.10
CA LYS A 199 21.39 0.36 -0.80
C LYS A 199 20.88 1.80 -0.77
N THR A 200 20.85 2.49 -1.90
CA THR A 200 20.34 3.87 -2.00
C THR A 200 18.83 3.87 -1.84
N VAL A 201 18.14 2.92 -2.49
CA VAL A 201 16.69 2.71 -2.33
C VAL A 201 16.37 2.34 -0.89
N ILE A 202 17.08 1.38 -0.32
CA ILE A 202 16.91 0.96 1.08
C ILE A 202 17.04 2.16 2.04
N SER A 203 18.11 2.95 1.90
CA SER A 203 18.35 4.12 2.75
C SER A 203 17.22 5.16 2.63
N GLY A 204 16.76 5.42 1.40
CA GLY A 204 15.64 6.33 1.15
C GLY A 204 14.32 5.84 1.76
N LEU A 205 14.01 4.56 1.62
CA LEU A 205 12.83 3.93 2.22
C LEU A 205 12.88 4.00 3.74
N ILE A 206 14.00 3.64 4.37
CA ILE A 206 14.16 3.68 5.83
C ILE A 206 13.96 5.11 6.36
N SER A 207 14.60 6.09 5.74
CA SER A 207 14.47 7.50 6.13
C SER A 207 13.02 7.98 6.04
N THR A 208 12.32 7.59 4.97
CA THR A 208 10.93 7.97 4.74
C THR A 208 10.00 7.28 5.74
N TYR A 209 10.17 5.97 5.95
CA TYR A 209 9.43 5.20 6.96
C TYR A 209 9.57 5.82 8.35
N LYS A 210 10.79 6.10 8.81
CA LYS A 210 11.04 6.68 10.14
C LYS A 210 10.36 8.02 10.31
N THR A 211 10.36 8.85 9.26
CA THR A 211 9.67 10.15 9.28
C THR A 211 8.16 10.01 9.55
N TYR A 212 7.49 9.03 8.93
CA TYR A 212 6.05 8.83 9.11
C TYR A 212 5.71 8.04 10.37
N GLU A 213 6.53 7.04 10.71
CA GLU A 213 6.45 6.33 11.99
C GLU A 213 6.47 7.35 13.15
N GLU A 214 7.48 8.20 13.23
CA GLU A 214 7.58 9.20 14.31
C GLU A 214 6.35 10.11 14.39
N LYS A 215 5.81 10.57 13.26
CA LYS A 215 4.59 11.40 13.22
C LYS A 215 3.37 10.67 13.79
N VAL A 216 3.15 9.41 13.39
CA VAL A 216 2.02 8.60 13.83
C VAL A 216 2.12 8.30 15.34
N PHE A 217 3.31 7.90 15.79
CA PHE A 217 3.50 7.44 17.16
C PHE A 217 3.63 8.61 18.16
N ALA A 218 4.26 9.73 17.80
CA ALA A 218 4.37 10.91 18.67
C ALA A 218 3.01 11.61 18.93
N LYS A 219 2.10 11.63 17.94
CA LYS A 219 0.73 12.15 18.12
C LYS A 219 -0.05 11.39 19.20
N LYS A 220 0.20 10.08 19.34
CA LYS A 220 -0.49 9.23 20.32
C LYS A 220 0.07 9.39 21.73
N GLU A 221 1.39 9.55 21.86
CA GLU A 221 2.02 9.86 23.16
C GLU A 221 1.54 11.19 23.74
N LYS A 222 1.36 12.23 22.90
CA LYS A 222 0.73 13.50 23.31
C LYS A 222 -0.70 13.32 23.81
N LYS A 223 -1.55 12.58 23.08
CA LYS A 223 -2.95 12.31 23.51
C LYS A 223 -3.04 11.54 24.84
N VAL A 224 -2.06 10.69 25.14
CA VAL A 224 -1.98 9.98 26.44
C VAL A 224 -1.50 10.93 27.54
N GLY A 225 -0.54 11.81 27.25
CA GLY A 225 -0.06 12.86 28.15
C GLY A 225 -1.13 13.89 28.50
N ASP A 226 -1.90 14.35 27.52
CA ASP A 226 -2.98 15.33 27.71
C ASP A 226 -4.12 14.76 28.59
N ARG A 227 -4.50 13.49 28.38
CA ARG A 227 -5.47 12.78 29.23
C ARG A 227 -4.97 12.52 30.66
N ALA A 228 -3.65 12.41 30.84
CA ALA A 228 -3.04 12.34 32.17
C ALA A 228 -3.04 13.72 32.86
N GLY A 229 -2.85 14.81 32.10
CA GLY A 229 -2.94 16.19 32.58
C GLY A 229 -4.35 16.62 32.99
N GLU A 230 -5.39 16.19 32.26
CA GLU A 230 -6.80 16.44 32.63
C GLU A 230 -7.23 15.69 33.90
N ARG A 231 -6.61 14.55 34.21
CA ARG A 231 -6.84 13.83 35.48
C ARG A 231 -6.07 14.45 36.67
N ALA A 232 -5.17 15.38 36.42
CA ALA A 232 -4.35 16.05 37.42
C ALA A 232 -4.85 17.47 37.77
N VAL A 233 -6.15 17.74 37.66
CA VAL A 233 -6.75 18.94 38.27
C VAL A 233 -6.78 18.73 39.78
N PRO A 234 -6.08 19.55 40.60
CA PRO A 234 -6.06 19.37 42.04
C PRO A 234 -7.44 19.70 42.62
N LEU A 235 -8.08 18.72 43.28
CA LEU A 235 -9.16 18.94 44.24
C LEU A 235 -8.61 19.69 45.46
N LEU A 236 -8.40 21.00 45.33
CA LEU A 236 -8.03 21.88 46.43
C LEU A 236 -8.76 23.22 46.29
N MET A 237 -10.08 23.19 46.37
CA MET A 237 -10.89 24.35 46.77
C MET A 237 -12.17 23.86 47.47
N SER A 238 -12.05 23.56 48.76
CA SER A 238 -13.08 23.96 49.71
C SER A 238 -12.37 24.61 50.91
N LYS A 239 -12.28 25.94 50.85
CA LYS A 239 -11.98 26.76 52.01
C LYS A 239 -13.27 27.04 52.76
N SER A 240 -13.18 26.84 54.08
CA SER A 240 -13.87 27.55 55.17
C SER A 240 -15.36 27.31 55.34
#